data_AF-A0A4V1SD06-F1
#
_entry.id   AF-A0A4V1SD06-F1
#
_cell.length_a   1.000
_cell.length_b   1.000
_cell.length_c   1.000
_cell.angle_alpha   90.00
_cell.angle_beta   90.00
_cell.angle_gamma   90.00
#
_symmetry.space_group_name_H-M   'P 1'
#
loop_
_entity.id
_entity.type
_entity.pdbx_description
1 polymer ?
#
loop_
_entity_poly.entity_id
_entity_poly.type
_entity_poly.pdbx_seq_one_letter_code
_entity_poly.pdbx_strand_id
1 'polypeptide(L)'
;MKLPFLTVALTTFPFSGLCLALEFGSAFSPGMVLQREAAFTVTGKGTSGGKVDVSLGSQKRSAKVEQDGHWRVEFPAMKAGGPFSLVASDGKETASVGDVLLG
;
A
#
# COMPACT_ATOMS: atom_id res chain seq x y z
N MET A 1 6.68 42.13 -41.80
CA MET A 1 6.77 41.89 -40.35
C MET A 1 6.03 40.56 -40.09
N LYS A 2 6.59 39.35 -40.19
CA LYS A 2 7.69 38.65 -39.48
C LYS A 2 7.50 38.57 -37.95
N LEU A 3 6.67 37.64 -37.49
CA LEU A 3 6.79 37.00 -36.17
C LEU A 3 7.08 35.49 -36.40
N PRO A 4 8.10 34.91 -35.75
CA PRO A 4 8.44 33.51 -35.93
C PRO A 4 7.64 32.60 -34.98
N PHE A 5 7.42 31.39 -35.48
CA PHE A 5 6.98 30.18 -34.81
C PHE A 5 7.56 30.01 -33.40
N LEU A 6 6.71 29.63 -32.43
CA LEU A 6 7.14 29.01 -31.18
C LEU A 6 6.40 27.67 -31.02
N THR A 7 6.95 26.63 -31.63
CA THR A 7 6.54 25.24 -31.42
C THR A 7 7.06 24.79 -30.06
N VAL A 8 6.18 24.70 -29.07
CA VAL A 8 6.47 24.06 -27.79
C VAL A 8 6.47 22.55 -28.03
N ALA A 9 7.66 21.95 -28.17
CA ALA A 9 7.82 20.51 -28.18
C ALA A 9 7.57 20.00 -26.75
N LEU A 10 6.35 19.52 -26.51
CA LEU A 10 5.97 18.83 -25.28
C LEU A 10 6.71 17.49 -25.25
N THR A 11 7.90 17.48 -24.64
CA THR A 11 8.66 16.25 -24.40
C THR A 11 7.86 15.36 -23.45
N THR A 12 7.13 14.40 -24.03
CA THR A 12 6.52 13.30 -23.29
C THR A 12 7.64 12.47 -22.68
N PHE A 13 7.96 12.75 -21.41
CA PHE A 13 8.72 11.83 -20.59
C PHE A 13 7.94 10.51 -20.52
N PRO A 14 8.51 9.36 -20.92
CA PRO A 14 7.93 8.10 -20.56
C PRO A 14 8.05 7.99 -19.04
N PHE A 15 6.95 8.26 -18.32
CA PHE A 15 6.86 7.92 -16.91
C PHE A 15 6.79 6.40 -16.86
N SER A 16 7.95 5.75 -16.90
CA SER A 16 8.09 4.33 -16.65
C SER A 16 7.48 4.07 -15.29
N GLY A 17 6.27 3.52 -15.28
CA GLY A 17 5.64 3.06 -14.06
C GLY A 17 6.61 2.06 -13.42
N LEU A 18 7.19 2.45 -12.28
CA LEU A 18 7.86 1.51 -11.41
C LEU A 18 6.82 0.44 -11.06
N CYS A 19 6.96 -0.71 -11.71
CA CYS A 19 6.25 -1.92 -11.34
C CYS A 19 6.92 -2.42 -10.05
N LEU A 20 6.58 -1.78 -8.93
CA LEU A 20 7.01 -2.20 -7.60
C LEU A 20 6.19 -3.44 -7.22
N ALA A 21 6.90 -4.49 -6.79
CA ALA A 21 6.29 -5.69 -6.24
C ALA A 21 5.43 -5.33 -5.01
N LEU A 22 4.34 -6.06 -4.81
CA LEU A 22 3.49 -5.88 -3.64
C LEU A 22 4.24 -6.30 -2.36
N GLU A 23 4.53 -5.33 -1.50
CA GLU A 23 5.27 -5.56 -0.25
C GLU A 23 4.68 -4.74 0.90
N PHE A 24 4.80 -5.24 2.13
CA PHE A 24 4.54 -4.42 3.32
C PHE A 24 5.74 -3.50 3.61
N GLY A 25 5.49 -2.41 4.34
CA GLY A 25 6.56 -1.57 4.86
C GLY A 25 7.46 -2.36 5.82
N SER A 26 8.70 -1.94 5.98
CA SER A 26 9.69 -2.62 6.84
C SER A 26 9.31 -2.70 8.32
N ALA A 27 8.32 -1.90 8.76
CA ALA A 27 7.75 -1.97 10.10
C ALA A 27 6.90 -3.23 10.34
N PHE A 28 6.51 -3.94 9.27
CA PHE A 28 5.68 -5.14 9.35
C PHE A 28 6.55 -6.38 9.21
N SER A 29 6.61 -7.19 10.26
CA SER A 29 7.41 -8.42 10.32
C SER A 29 6.70 -9.47 11.18
N PRO A 30 6.97 -10.77 10.97
CA PRO A 30 6.40 -11.80 11.82
C PRO A 30 6.79 -11.61 13.30
N GLY A 31 5.83 -11.82 14.21
CA GLY A 31 6.02 -11.65 15.65
C GLY A 31 5.81 -10.22 16.16
N MET A 32 5.36 -9.30 15.30
CA MET A 32 5.08 -7.92 15.70
C MET A 32 3.80 -7.79 16.55
N VAL A 33 3.77 -6.76 17.39
CA VAL A 33 2.61 -6.41 18.21
C VAL A 33 2.06 -5.05 17.75
N LEU A 34 0.81 -5.03 17.33
CA LEU A 34 0.02 -3.84 17.04
C LEU A 34 -0.78 -3.43 18.28
N GLN A 35 -1.00 -2.13 18.43
CA GLN A 35 -1.75 -1.59 19.57
C GLN A 35 -3.24 -1.90 19.43
N ARG A 36 -3.82 -2.55 20.45
CA ARG A 36 -5.27 -2.75 20.56
C ARG A 36 -6.01 -1.47 20.91
N GLU A 37 -7.32 -1.46 20.64
CA GLU A 37 -8.26 -0.41 21.01
C GLU A 37 -7.91 1.00 20.48
N ALA A 38 -6.99 1.07 19.51
CA ALA A 38 -6.59 2.29 18.83
C ALA A 38 -6.61 2.07 17.32
N ALA A 39 -6.92 3.13 16.57
CA ALA A 39 -6.76 3.10 15.11
C ALA A 39 -5.27 3.00 14.76
N PHE A 40 -4.94 2.20 13.74
CA PHE A 40 -3.57 2.04 13.27
C PHE A 40 -3.54 2.04 11.74
N THR A 41 -2.40 2.46 11.19
CA THR A 41 -2.19 2.51 9.75
C THR A 41 -1.28 1.36 9.31
N VAL A 42 -1.71 0.64 8.28
CA VAL A 42 -0.87 -0.33 7.57
C VAL A 42 -0.39 0.30 6.27
N THR A 43 0.90 0.17 5.98
CA THR A 43 1.54 0.77 4.81
C THR A 43 2.38 -0.24 4.07
N GLY A 44 2.58 -0.02 2.78
CA GLY A 44 3.47 -0.83 1.95
C GLY A 44 3.74 -0.21 0.60
N LYS A 45 4.27 -1.04 -0.30
CA LYS A 45 4.58 -0.71 -1.69
C LYS A 45 3.81 -1.62 -2.64
N GLY A 46 3.59 -1.16 -3.87
CA GLY A 46 2.97 -1.95 -4.92
C GLY A 46 2.94 -1.22 -6.25
N THR A 47 2.17 -1.76 -7.20
CA THR A 47 2.06 -1.19 -8.53
C THR A 47 1.27 0.12 -8.51
N SER A 48 1.92 1.22 -8.90
CA SER A 48 1.35 2.57 -8.99
C SER A 48 0.00 2.60 -9.73
N GLY A 49 -0.99 3.29 -9.16
CA GLY A 49 -2.36 3.36 -9.69
C GLY A 49 -3.20 2.10 -9.48
N GLY A 50 -2.61 1.02 -8.95
CA GLY A 50 -3.28 -0.21 -8.58
C GLY A 50 -4.16 -0.08 -7.33
N LYS A 51 -4.91 -1.13 -7.03
CA LYS A 51 -5.71 -1.27 -5.82
C LYS A 51 -5.14 -2.42 -4.99
N VAL A 52 -4.98 -2.19 -3.69
CA VAL A 52 -4.54 -3.20 -2.72
C VAL A 52 -5.66 -3.44 -1.71
N ASP A 53 -6.05 -4.69 -1.55
CA ASP A 53 -6.97 -5.19 -0.55
C ASP A 53 -6.17 -5.79 0.61
N VAL A 54 -6.32 -5.20 1.80
CA VAL A 54 -5.60 -5.57 3.02
C VAL A 54 -6.58 -6.18 4.02
N SER A 55 -6.24 -7.33 4.59
CA SER A 55 -7.02 -8.01 5.61
C SER A 55 -6.20 -8.31 6.85
N LEU A 56 -6.81 -8.10 8.01
CA LEU A 56 -6.29 -8.48 9.32
C LEU A 56 -7.43 -9.09 10.14
N GLY A 57 -7.34 -10.40 10.41
CA GLY A 57 -8.42 -11.13 11.09
C GLY A 57 -9.74 -11.05 10.31
N SER A 58 -10.80 -10.54 10.94
CA SER A 58 -12.11 -10.32 10.30
C SER A 58 -12.24 -8.99 9.57
N GLN A 59 -11.28 -8.07 9.73
CA GLN A 59 -11.32 -6.77 9.09
C GLN A 59 -10.68 -6.81 7.70
N LYS A 60 -11.33 -6.16 6.74
CA LYS A 60 -10.82 -5.94 5.39
C LYS A 60 -10.95 -4.48 5.03
N ARG A 61 -9.93 -3.94 4.36
CA ARG A 61 -9.88 -2.57 3.89
C ARG A 61 -9.17 -2.52 2.54
N SER A 62 -9.44 -1.50 1.75
CA SER A 62 -8.82 -1.29 0.44
C SER A 62 -8.09 0.04 0.42
N ALA A 63 -6.98 0.08 -0.29
CA ALA A 63 -6.23 1.29 -0.58
C ALA A 63 -5.87 1.36 -2.06
N LYS A 64 -5.69 2.58 -2.56
CA LYS A 64 -5.08 2.81 -3.86
C LYS A 64 -3.57 2.96 -3.68
N VAL A 65 -2.80 2.42 -4.61
CA VAL A 65 -1.36 2.71 -4.67
C VAL A 65 -1.17 4.06 -5.32
N GLU A 66 -0.51 4.95 -4.60
CA GLU A 66 -0.18 6.29 -5.05
C GLU A 66 0.84 6.26 -6.20
N GLN A 67 1.05 7.42 -6.84
CA GLN A 67 1.94 7.51 -8.00
C GLN A 67 3.40 7.12 -7.68
N ASP A 68 3.81 7.32 -6.43
CA ASP A 68 5.13 6.99 -5.91
C ASP A 68 5.31 5.49 -5.56
N GLY A 69 4.26 4.67 -5.75
CA GLY A 69 4.26 3.25 -5.46
C GLY A 69 3.94 2.91 -4.01
N HIS A 70 3.66 3.88 -3.14
CA HIS A 70 3.24 3.62 -1.76
C HIS A 70 1.72 3.47 -1.65
N TRP A 71 1.29 2.65 -0.70
CA TRP A 71 -0.11 2.57 -0.31
C TRP A 71 -0.21 2.60 1.21
N ARG A 72 -1.35 3.09 1.70
CA ARG A 72 -1.66 3.14 3.13
C ARG A 72 -3.13 2.88 3.37
N VAL A 73 -3.44 2.21 4.45
CA VAL A 73 -4.80 1.87 4.85
C VAL A 73 -4.95 2.01 6.35
N GLU A 74 -6.06 2.61 6.77
CA GLU A 74 -6.37 2.79 8.18
C GLU A 74 -7.33 1.70 8.65
N PHE A 75 -6.95 1.02 9.72
CA PHE A 75 -7.80 0.09 10.43
C PHE A 75 -8.38 0.77 11.67
N PRO A 76 -9.68 0.58 11.95
CA PRO A 76 -10.28 1.09 13.18
C PRO A 76 -9.70 0.36 14.39
N ALA A 77 -9.99 0.88 15.58
CA ALA A 77 -9.70 0.18 16.84
C ALA A 77 -10.21 -1.27 16.80
N MET A 78 -9.30 -2.20 17.05
CA MET A 78 -9.58 -3.64 17.10
C MET A 78 -9.32 -4.17 18.51
N LYS A 79 -10.09 -5.18 18.92
CA LYS A 79 -9.88 -5.85 20.21
C LYS A 79 -8.55 -6.61 20.21
N ALA A 80 -8.01 -6.83 21.40
CA ALA A 80 -6.86 -7.70 21.60
C ALA A 80 -7.10 -9.09 21.02
N GLY A 81 -6.03 -9.73 20.54
CA GLY A 81 -6.10 -11.10 20.04
C GLY A 81 -4.94 -11.44 19.12
N GLY A 82 -5.03 -12.61 18.51
CA GLY A 82 -4.02 -13.15 17.62
C GLY A 82 -3.53 -14.52 18.07
N PRO A 83 -2.56 -15.11 17.35
CA PRO A 83 -1.86 -14.52 16.20
C PRO A 83 -2.78 -14.35 14.98
N PHE A 84 -2.74 -13.17 14.37
CA PHE A 84 -3.41 -12.88 13.10
C PHE A 84 -2.43 -13.00 11.92
N SER A 85 -3.01 -13.14 10.72
CA SER A 85 -2.29 -13.00 9.46
C SER A 85 -2.70 -11.68 8.81
N LEU A 86 -1.73 -10.79 8.60
CA LEU A 86 -1.89 -9.57 7.83
C LEU A 86 -1.61 -9.90 6.36
N VAL A 87 -2.60 -9.73 5.51
CA VAL A 87 -2.51 -10.11 4.08
C VAL A 87 -2.86 -8.91 3.23
N ALA A 88 -2.03 -8.62 2.22
CA ALA A 88 -2.29 -7.63 1.19
C ALA A 88 -2.33 -8.33 -0.17
N SER A 89 -3.31 -8.00 -1.01
CA SER A 89 -3.42 -8.52 -2.37
C SER A 89 -3.84 -7.42 -3.34
N ASP A 90 -3.26 -7.40 -4.54
CA ASP A 90 -3.67 -6.51 -5.62
C ASP A 90 -4.45 -7.25 -6.73
N GLY A 91 -4.87 -8.49 -6.46
CA GLY A 91 -5.52 -9.38 -7.41
C GLY A 91 -4.57 -10.16 -8.32
N LYS A 92 -3.27 -9.86 -8.32
CA LYS A 92 -2.22 -10.58 -9.06
C LYS A 92 -1.21 -11.20 -8.12
N GLU A 93 -0.76 -10.43 -7.15
CA GLU A 93 0.21 -10.79 -6.14
C GLU A 93 -0.46 -10.82 -4.76
N THR A 94 0.21 -11.48 -3.81
CA THR A 94 -0.20 -11.51 -2.41
C THR A 94 1.03 -11.44 -1.53
N ALA A 95 1.07 -10.45 -0.65
CA ALA A 95 2.03 -10.36 0.43
C ALA A 95 1.35 -10.76 1.75
N SER A 96 2.05 -11.49 2.62
CA SER A 96 1.53 -11.86 3.92
C SER A 96 2.58 -11.75 5.02
N VAL A 97 2.12 -11.32 6.19
CA VAL A 97 2.89 -11.29 7.44
C VAL A 97 2.08 -12.06 8.48
N GLY A 98 2.59 -13.21 8.89
CA GLY A 98 2.00 -14.02 9.95
C GLY A 98 2.41 -13.54 11.35
N ASP A 99 1.81 -14.13 12.37
CA ASP A 99 2.17 -13.89 13.78
C ASP A 99 2.08 -12.41 14.20
N VAL A 100 0.98 -11.75 13.80
CA VAL A 100 0.68 -10.38 14.21
C VAL A 100 -0.24 -10.40 15.41
N LEU A 101 0.19 -9.85 16.54
CA LEU A 101 -0.59 -9.76 17.76
C LEU A 101 -1.22 -8.38 17.91
N LEU A 102 -2.45 -8.32 18.42
CA LEU A 102 -3.05 -7.08 18.92
C LEU A 102 -2.96 -7.09 20.46
N GLY A 103 -2.05 -6.27 21.00
CA GLY A 103 -1.69 -6.19 22.42
C GLY A 103 -2.15 -4.92 23.11
#